data_AF-A0A2K2V4U1-F1
#
_entry.id   AF-A0A2K2V4U1-F1
#
_cell.length_a   1.000
_cell.length_b   1.000
_cell.length_c   1.000
_cell.angle_alpha   90.00
_cell.angle_beta   90.00
_cell.angle_gamma   90.00
#
_symmetry.space_group_name_H-M   'P 1'
#
loop_
_entity.id
_entity.type
_entity.pdbx_description
1 polymer ?
#
loop_
_entity_poly.entity_id
_entity_poly.type
_entity_poly.pdbx_seq_one_letter_code
_entity_poly.pdbx_strand_id
1 'polypeptide(L)'
;MRFKLINLSIFEKNILRRLSGKQVPYRFNFDLSAVPKQFFEELLKASYERKIHRRIAAKAIDLVRTFRLEEITGMDLQNAITVVEDMLEICIMSEMGRRNFKNARRKALFLPHCSRKHMDSRCKAVFDESVPSYICQRCSSDCLVRAAVEMAEERGYDVYIVPGGSCIPKIIERGYDAVVGVACGMELKLASSFLKIPAQGIPLIKNGCSHTKFDLEALRRALI
;
A
#
# COMPACT_ATOMS: atom_id res chain seq x y z
N MET A 1 -7.45 -34.75 -1.54
CA MET A 1 -8.81 -34.17 -1.44
C MET A 1 -8.94 -33.05 -2.48
N ARG A 2 -9.81 -33.22 -3.47
CA ARG A 2 -10.00 -32.29 -4.61
C ARG A 2 -10.54 -30.94 -4.12
N PHE A 3 -9.76 -29.87 -4.21
CA PHE A 3 -10.27 -28.50 -4.04
C PHE A 3 -11.15 -28.14 -5.24
N LYS A 4 -12.45 -27.94 -4.98
CA LYS A 4 -13.38 -27.32 -5.93
C LYS A 4 -12.87 -25.90 -6.24
N LEU A 5 -12.37 -25.70 -7.45
CA LEU A 5 -12.12 -24.38 -8.03
C LEU A 5 -13.47 -23.67 -8.16
N ILE A 6 -13.74 -22.77 -7.23
CA ILE A 6 -14.85 -21.81 -7.30
C ILE A 6 -14.62 -20.92 -8.53
N ASN A 7 -15.70 -20.60 -9.25
CA ASN A 7 -15.74 -19.84 -10.51
C ASN A 7 -15.07 -18.45 -10.40
N LEU A 8 -13.74 -18.39 -10.54
CA LEU A 8 -13.00 -17.15 -10.78
C LEU A 8 -13.11 -16.77 -12.25
N SER A 9 -13.39 -15.49 -12.51
CA SER A 9 -13.37 -14.90 -13.84
C SER A 9 -12.00 -15.07 -14.51
N ILE A 10 -11.97 -15.14 -15.85
CA ILE A 10 -10.72 -15.22 -16.62
C ILE A 10 -9.76 -14.07 -16.27
N PHE A 11 -10.32 -12.93 -15.86
CA PHE A 11 -9.59 -11.76 -15.40
C PHE A 11 -8.84 -12.00 -14.08
N GLU A 12 -9.51 -12.55 -13.07
CA GLU A 12 -8.90 -12.90 -11.77
C GLU A 12 -7.82 -13.97 -11.92
N LYS A 13 -8.03 -14.94 -12.82
CA LYS A 13 -7.03 -15.98 -13.13
C LYS A 13 -5.77 -15.39 -13.81
N ASN A 14 -5.92 -14.38 -14.65
CA ASN A 14 -4.79 -13.71 -15.31
C ASN A 14 -4.01 -12.80 -14.36
N ILE A 15 -4.68 -12.15 -13.40
CA ILE A 15 -4.03 -11.41 -12.31
C ILE A 15 -3.20 -12.37 -11.44
N LEU A 16 -3.80 -13.48 -10.99
CA LEU A 16 -3.10 -14.49 -10.19
C LEU A 16 -1.88 -15.10 -10.91
N ARG A 17 -1.95 -15.29 -12.24
CA ARG A 17 -0.81 -15.74 -13.06
C ARG A 17 0.32 -14.72 -13.18
N ARG A 18 0.05 -13.42 -13.13
CA ARG A 18 1.09 -12.38 -13.06
C ARG A 18 1.72 -12.28 -11.67
N LEU A 19 0.97 -12.61 -10.63
CA LEU A 19 1.41 -12.61 -9.22
C LEU A 19 2.26 -13.83 -8.84
N SER A 20 2.35 -14.87 -9.69
CA SER A 20 3.11 -16.11 -9.39
C SER A 20 4.59 -16.08 -9.77
N GLY A 21 5.12 -14.98 -10.32
CA GLY A 21 6.56 -14.75 -10.41
C GLY A 21 7.10 -14.29 -9.05
N LYS A 22 8.27 -14.77 -8.62
CA LYS A 22 8.94 -14.26 -7.40
C LYS A 22 9.13 -12.74 -7.55
N GLN A 23 8.26 -11.94 -6.94
CA GLN A 23 8.36 -10.48 -6.91
C GLN A 23 9.50 -10.10 -5.95
N VAL A 24 10.47 -9.36 -6.46
CA VAL A 24 11.66 -8.91 -5.74
C VAL A 24 11.54 -7.41 -5.52
N PRO A 25 11.89 -6.87 -4.32
CA PRO A 25 12.38 -5.52 -4.08
C PRO A 25 12.35 -4.55 -5.26
N TYR A 26 11.68 -3.38 -5.24
CA TYR A 26 12.10 -2.34 -6.19
C TYR A 26 13.61 -2.18 -6.03
N ARG A 27 14.33 -2.31 -7.14
CA ARG A 27 15.79 -2.20 -7.15
C ARG A 27 16.25 -0.72 -7.23
N PHE A 28 15.30 0.19 -7.09
CA PHE A 28 15.48 1.63 -7.20
C PHE A 28 14.65 2.35 -6.13
N ASN A 29 15.04 3.59 -5.84
CA ASN A 29 14.27 4.49 -5.02
C ASN A 29 13.51 5.49 -5.88
N PHE A 30 12.38 5.98 -5.37
CA PHE A 30 11.55 7.00 -5.97
C PHE A 30 11.11 8.01 -4.91
N ASP A 31 10.92 9.26 -5.33
CA ASP A 31 10.36 10.32 -4.51
C ASP A 31 9.37 11.15 -5.32
N LEU A 32 8.09 10.87 -5.12
CA LEU A 32 6.96 11.60 -5.71
C LEU A 32 6.54 12.79 -4.83
N SER A 33 7.26 13.13 -3.76
CA SER A 33 6.86 14.21 -2.84
C SER A 33 6.78 15.59 -3.52
N ALA A 34 7.55 15.78 -4.59
CA ALA A 34 7.55 17.02 -5.39
C ALA A 34 6.53 17.00 -6.54
N VAL A 35 5.87 15.85 -6.78
CA VAL A 35 4.91 15.70 -7.87
C VAL A 35 3.61 16.45 -7.50
N PRO A 36 3.00 17.22 -8.43
CA PRO A 36 1.80 17.99 -8.14
C PRO A 36 0.65 17.12 -7.64
N LYS A 37 -0.16 17.64 -6.69
CA LYS A 37 -1.34 16.95 -6.18
C LYS A 37 -2.30 16.48 -7.29
N GLN A 38 -2.41 17.26 -8.37
CA GLN A 38 -3.22 16.94 -9.53
C GLN A 38 -2.86 15.57 -10.16
N PHE A 39 -1.59 15.15 -10.12
CA PHE A 39 -1.19 13.82 -10.58
C PHE A 39 -1.93 12.71 -9.81
N PHE A 40 -1.95 12.81 -8.47
CA PHE A 40 -2.60 11.82 -7.63
C PHE A 40 -4.12 11.84 -7.79
N GLU A 41 -4.71 13.01 -8.05
CA GLU A 41 -6.13 13.15 -8.37
C GLU A 41 -6.48 12.48 -9.71
N GLU A 42 -5.67 12.68 -10.76
CA GLU A 42 -5.84 12.01 -12.05
C GLU A 42 -5.59 10.50 -11.97
N LEU A 43 -4.61 10.06 -11.17
CA LEU A 43 -4.37 8.65 -10.90
C LEU A 43 -5.59 8.00 -10.24
N LEU A 44 -6.17 8.66 -9.23
CA LEU A 44 -7.37 8.17 -8.55
C LEU A 44 -8.58 8.15 -9.50
N LYS A 45 -8.81 9.21 -10.29
CA LYS A 45 -9.88 9.24 -11.31
C LYS A 45 -9.73 8.09 -12.30
N ALA A 46 -8.52 7.86 -12.81
CA ALA A 46 -8.23 6.78 -13.73
C ALA A 46 -8.57 5.41 -13.14
N SER A 47 -8.33 5.19 -11.84
CA SER A 47 -8.68 3.93 -11.16
C SER A 47 -10.18 3.61 -11.16
N TYR A 48 -11.04 4.62 -11.32
CA TYR A 48 -12.49 4.47 -11.41
C TYR A 48 -13.02 4.28 -12.85
N GLU A 49 -12.16 4.43 -13.86
CA GLU A 49 -12.60 4.33 -15.25
C GLU A 49 -13.04 2.89 -15.61
N ARG A 50 -14.17 2.78 -16.31
CA ARG A 50 -14.65 1.49 -16.81
C ARG A 50 -13.60 0.89 -17.76
N LYS A 51 -13.27 -0.39 -17.54
CA LYS A 51 -12.27 -1.15 -18.33
C LYS A 51 -10.83 -0.66 -18.18
N ILE A 52 -10.50 0.16 -17.16
CA ILE A 52 -9.12 0.60 -16.88
C ILE A 52 -8.13 -0.57 -16.83
N HIS A 53 -8.55 -1.73 -16.33
CA HIS A 53 -7.74 -2.95 -16.28
C HIS A 53 -7.16 -3.41 -17.63
N ARG A 54 -7.74 -3.02 -18.76
CA ARG A 54 -7.23 -3.34 -20.11
C ARG A 54 -6.25 -2.29 -20.65
N ARG A 55 -6.13 -1.16 -19.97
CA ARG A 55 -5.40 0.03 -20.42
C ARG A 55 -4.48 0.61 -19.34
N ILE A 56 -4.18 -0.14 -18.27
CA ILE A 56 -3.32 0.32 -17.16
C ILE A 56 -2.00 0.86 -17.70
N ALA A 57 -1.31 0.09 -18.54
CA ALA A 57 -0.04 0.50 -19.12
C ALA A 57 -0.13 1.78 -19.94
N ALA A 58 -1.13 1.87 -20.82
CA ALA A 58 -1.35 3.07 -21.63
C ALA A 58 -1.65 4.29 -20.76
N LYS A 59 -2.43 4.12 -19.68
CA LYS A 59 -2.76 5.22 -18.77
C LYS A 59 -1.59 5.62 -17.88
N ALA A 60 -0.77 4.67 -17.45
CA ALA A 60 0.45 4.94 -16.71
C ALA A 60 1.44 5.74 -17.57
N ILE A 61 1.66 5.32 -18.82
CA ILE A 61 2.51 6.05 -19.78
C ILE A 61 2.00 7.48 -20.00
N ASP A 62 0.69 7.64 -20.19
CA ASP A 62 0.02 8.94 -20.33
C ASP A 62 0.32 9.83 -19.12
N LEU A 63 0.02 9.37 -17.91
CA LEU A 63 0.27 10.13 -16.67
C LEU A 63 1.74 10.47 -16.46
N VAL A 64 2.66 9.52 -16.70
CA VAL A 64 4.12 9.76 -16.56
C VAL A 64 4.58 10.89 -17.47
N ARG A 65 4.09 10.91 -18.72
CA ARG A 65 4.45 11.93 -19.71
C ARG A 65 3.79 13.27 -19.44
N THR A 66 2.49 13.28 -19.15
CA THR A 66 1.73 14.51 -18.86
C THR A 66 2.31 15.27 -17.69
N PHE A 67 2.71 14.55 -16.63
CA PHE A 67 3.28 15.15 -15.43
C PHE A 67 4.80 15.21 -15.40
N ARG A 68 5.47 14.78 -16.49
CA ARG A 68 6.94 14.81 -16.67
C ARG A 68 7.68 14.23 -15.46
N LEU A 69 7.27 13.03 -15.03
CA LEU A 69 7.77 12.45 -13.79
C LEU A 69 9.29 12.22 -13.80
N GLU A 70 9.89 11.91 -14.95
CA GLU A 70 11.34 11.74 -15.07
C GLU A 70 12.09 13.01 -14.64
N GLU A 71 11.63 14.18 -15.09
CA GLU A 71 12.23 15.47 -14.77
C GLU A 71 12.08 15.82 -13.28
N ILE A 72 10.91 15.54 -12.70
CA ILE A 72 10.62 15.89 -11.30
C ILE A 72 11.33 14.94 -10.32
N THR A 73 11.37 13.66 -10.66
CA THR A 73 11.76 12.59 -9.71
C THR A 73 13.18 12.09 -9.94
N GLY A 74 13.76 12.38 -11.12
CA GLY A 74 15.05 11.83 -11.54
C GLY A 74 15.03 10.34 -11.89
N MET A 75 13.87 9.70 -11.89
CA MET A 75 13.72 8.31 -12.35
C MET A 75 13.83 8.23 -13.87
N ASP A 76 14.31 7.09 -14.38
CA ASP A 76 14.13 6.76 -15.80
C ASP A 76 12.67 6.42 -16.10
N LEU A 77 12.29 6.57 -17.38
CA LEU A 77 10.96 6.30 -17.89
C LEU A 77 10.39 4.93 -17.45
N GLN A 78 11.18 3.85 -17.50
CA GLN A 78 10.68 2.51 -17.21
C GLN A 78 10.33 2.35 -15.74
N ASN A 79 11.20 2.85 -14.86
CA ASN A 79 10.96 2.86 -13.42
C ASN A 79 9.76 3.74 -13.06
N ALA A 80 9.65 4.92 -13.68
CA ALA A 80 8.49 5.80 -13.49
C ALA A 80 7.17 5.13 -13.92
N ILE A 81 7.13 4.51 -15.11
CA ILE A 81 5.96 3.75 -15.57
C ILE A 81 5.61 2.65 -14.60
N THR A 82 6.60 1.86 -14.16
CA THR A 82 6.39 0.74 -13.23
C THR A 82 5.75 1.20 -11.91
N VAL A 83 6.24 2.30 -11.33
CA VAL A 83 5.66 2.86 -10.09
C VAL A 83 4.20 3.28 -10.32
N VAL A 84 3.91 3.98 -11.43
CA VAL A 84 2.55 4.46 -11.72
C VAL A 84 1.59 3.31 -12.04
N GLU A 85 2.02 2.30 -12.79
CA GLU A 85 1.24 1.08 -13.05
C GLU A 85 0.88 0.37 -11.75
N ASP A 86 1.86 0.19 -10.86
CA ASP A 86 1.64 -0.46 -9.57
C ASP A 86 0.68 0.33 -8.68
N MET A 87 0.82 1.66 -8.63
CA MET A 87 -0.11 2.52 -7.91
C MET A 87 -1.54 2.42 -8.46
N LEU A 88 -1.71 2.43 -9.78
CA LEU A 88 -3.01 2.26 -10.43
C LEU A 88 -3.63 0.90 -10.10
N GLU A 89 -2.86 -0.18 -10.20
CA GLU A 89 -3.31 -1.54 -9.83
C GLU A 89 -3.82 -1.57 -8.39
N ILE A 90 -3.07 -0.99 -7.44
CA ILE A 90 -3.47 -0.92 -6.03
C ILE A 90 -4.75 -0.10 -5.82
N CYS A 91 -4.89 1.06 -6.47
CA CYS A 91 -6.10 1.87 -6.37
C CYS A 91 -7.33 1.11 -6.90
N ILE A 92 -7.19 0.42 -8.03
CA ILE A 92 -8.26 -0.40 -8.62
C ILE A 92 -8.65 -1.53 -7.66
N MET A 93 -7.68 -2.27 -7.11
CA MET A 93 -7.93 -3.36 -6.18
C MET A 93 -8.63 -2.88 -4.91
N SER A 94 -8.19 -1.75 -4.38
CA SER A 94 -8.77 -1.11 -3.21
C SER A 94 -10.23 -0.74 -3.45
N GLU A 95 -10.54 -0.12 -4.59
CA GLU A 95 -11.92 0.23 -4.93
C GLU A 95 -12.80 -1.02 -5.12
N MET A 96 -12.32 -2.04 -5.84
CA MET A 96 -13.07 -3.29 -6.03
C MET A 96 -13.41 -3.97 -4.70
N GLY A 97 -12.51 -3.92 -3.71
CA GLY A 97 -12.71 -4.48 -2.38
C GLY A 97 -13.49 -3.59 -1.42
N ARG A 98 -13.75 -2.32 -1.78
CA ARG A 98 -14.20 -1.26 -0.86
C ARG A 98 -15.53 -1.57 -0.18
N ARG A 99 -16.49 -2.14 -0.90
CA ARG A 99 -17.81 -2.51 -0.35
C ARG A 99 -17.68 -3.57 0.75
N ASN A 100 -16.89 -4.62 0.50
CA ASN A 100 -16.69 -5.69 1.48
C ASN A 100 -15.87 -5.19 2.67
N PHE A 101 -14.87 -4.36 2.40
CA PHE A 101 -14.05 -3.71 3.42
C PHE A 101 -14.90 -2.86 4.40
N LYS A 102 -15.86 -2.08 3.89
CA LYS A 102 -16.73 -1.24 4.72
C LYS A 102 -17.56 -2.05 5.73
N ASN A 103 -17.97 -3.27 5.37
CA ASN A 103 -18.80 -4.12 6.22
C ASN A 103 -18.01 -4.94 7.27
N ALA A 104 -16.67 -4.89 7.21
CA ALA A 104 -15.80 -5.58 8.16
C ALA A 104 -15.93 -4.96 9.56
N ARG A 105 -15.88 -5.79 10.60
CA ARG A 105 -15.99 -5.32 11.99
C ARG A 105 -14.61 -5.09 12.57
N ARG A 106 -13.75 -6.10 12.55
CA ARG A 106 -12.40 -6.02 13.11
C ARG A 106 -11.39 -5.75 12.01
N LYS A 107 -10.75 -4.57 12.07
CA LYS A 107 -9.83 -4.10 11.04
C LYS A 107 -8.42 -3.87 11.60
N ALA A 108 -7.41 -4.11 10.78
CA ALA A 108 -6.02 -3.78 11.11
C ALA A 108 -5.40 -2.82 10.10
N LEU A 109 -4.50 -1.97 10.56
CA LEU A 109 -3.63 -1.12 9.75
C LEU A 109 -2.18 -1.60 9.86
N PHE A 110 -1.55 -1.85 8.71
CA PHE A 110 -0.13 -2.16 8.62
C PHE A 110 0.65 -0.95 8.10
N LEU A 111 1.58 -0.46 8.90
CA LEU A 111 2.47 0.65 8.59
C LEU A 111 3.90 0.16 8.38
N PRO A 112 4.68 0.79 7.49
CA PRO A 112 6.07 0.40 7.27
C PRO A 112 6.97 1.01 8.35
N HIS A 113 7.86 0.20 8.94
CA HIS A 113 8.81 0.69 9.94
C HIS A 113 9.72 1.81 9.42
N CYS A 114 10.04 1.82 8.11
CA CYS A 114 10.87 2.83 7.46
C CYS A 114 10.24 4.24 7.44
N SER A 115 8.93 4.35 7.70
CA SER A 115 8.23 5.65 7.78
C SER A 115 8.32 6.32 9.15
N ARG A 116 8.94 5.68 10.16
CA ARG A 116 9.21 6.37 11.43
C ARG A 116 10.10 7.59 11.15
N LYS A 117 9.92 8.65 11.93
CA LYS A 117 10.71 9.89 11.78
C LYS A 117 12.22 9.64 11.99
N HIS A 118 12.55 8.79 12.95
CA HIS A 118 13.92 8.41 13.28
C HIS A 118 14.03 6.87 13.34
N MET A 119 15.13 6.32 12.81
CA MET A 119 15.44 4.88 12.90
C MET A 119 16.37 4.52 14.06
N ASP A 120 16.79 5.52 14.82
CA ASP A 120 17.68 5.39 15.98
C ASP A 120 16.93 5.60 17.30
N SER A 121 17.68 5.74 18.39
CA SER A 121 17.19 5.90 19.77
C SER A 121 16.33 7.15 20.02
N ARG A 122 16.24 8.08 19.06
CA ARG A 122 15.30 9.21 19.12
C ARG A 122 13.86 8.74 18.96
N CYS A 123 13.61 7.70 18.16
CA CYS A 123 12.29 7.07 18.12
C CYS A 123 12.14 6.14 19.34
N LYS A 124 11.11 6.37 20.14
CA LYS A 124 10.84 5.57 21.34
C LYS A 124 9.96 4.34 21.07
N ALA A 125 9.73 3.98 19.80
CA ALA A 125 8.92 2.81 19.47
C ALA A 125 9.55 1.53 20.06
N VAL A 126 8.72 0.68 20.65
CA VAL A 126 9.15 -0.57 21.30
C VAL A 126 8.80 -1.72 20.37
N PHE A 127 9.74 -2.65 20.16
CA PHE A 127 9.47 -3.84 19.36
C PHE A 127 8.83 -4.92 20.25
N ASP A 128 7.72 -5.49 19.79
CA ASP A 128 7.09 -6.66 20.40
C ASP A 128 7.47 -7.90 19.58
N GLU A 129 8.26 -8.80 20.16
CA GLU A 129 8.69 -10.03 19.49
C GLU A 129 7.56 -11.06 19.35
N SER A 130 6.57 -11.03 20.25
CA SER A 130 5.43 -11.94 20.20
C SER A 130 4.57 -11.67 18.96
N VAL A 131 4.42 -10.39 18.63
CA VAL A 131 3.74 -9.88 17.44
C VAL A 131 4.74 -9.02 16.67
N PRO A 132 5.52 -9.59 15.74
CA PRO A 132 6.76 -9.01 15.18
C PRO A 132 6.52 -7.65 14.51
N SER A 133 6.45 -6.62 15.33
CA SER A 133 5.96 -5.28 15.01
C SER A 133 6.37 -4.30 16.10
N TYR A 134 6.44 -3.02 15.73
CA TYR A 134 6.72 -1.93 16.64
C TYR A 134 5.43 -1.31 17.17
N ILE A 135 5.44 -0.96 18.44
CA ILE A 135 4.40 -0.18 19.13
C ILE A 135 4.86 1.27 19.20
N CYS A 136 4.08 2.18 18.62
CA CYS A 136 4.38 3.61 18.62
C CYS A 136 4.20 4.21 20.01
N GLN A 137 5.24 4.86 20.54
CA GLN A 137 5.19 5.60 21.82
C GLN A 137 4.89 7.10 21.65
N ARG A 138 4.40 7.52 20.48
CA ARG A 138 3.96 8.90 20.16
C ARG A 138 5.00 10.00 20.49
N CYS A 139 6.29 9.68 20.41
CA CYS A 139 7.40 10.51 20.92
C CYS A 139 7.65 11.83 20.17
N SER A 140 7.07 12.03 18.98
CA SER A 140 7.25 13.26 18.18
C SER A 140 5.96 13.61 17.46
N SER A 141 5.48 14.85 17.63
CA SER A 141 4.19 15.34 17.11
C SER A 141 4.12 15.46 15.59
N ASP A 142 5.26 15.70 14.93
CA ASP A 142 5.40 15.79 13.48
C ASP A 142 5.77 14.46 12.82
N CYS A 143 5.69 13.33 13.55
CA CYS A 143 5.99 12.01 13.01
C CYS A 143 4.82 11.48 12.18
N LEU A 144 5.08 11.15 10.92
CA LEU A 144 4.11 10.57 9.99
C LEU A 144 3.44 9.30 10.54
N VAL A 145 4.22 8.41 11.16
CA VAL A 145 3.71 7.18 11.79
C VAL A 145 2.84 7.47 13.00
N ARG A 146 3.18 8.49 13.81
CA ARG A 146 2.34 8.88 14.96
C ARG A 146 0.96 9.32 14.48
N ALA A 147 0.90 10.24 13.51
CA ALA A 147 -0.35 10.74 12.96
C ALA A 147 -1.22 9.61 12.38
N ALA A 148 -0.61 8.65 11.68
CA ALA A 148 -1.31 7.49 11.14
C ALA A 148 -1.84 6.55 12.23
N VAL A 149 -1.06 6.31 13.29
CA VAL A 149 -1.46 5.49 14.45
C VAL A 149 -2.66 6.13 15.15
N GLU A 150 -2.57 7.41 15.52
CA GLU A 150 -3.65 8.14 16.20
C GLU A 150 -4.93 8.12 15.36
N MET A 151 -4.82 8.43 14.06
CA MET A 151 -5.95 8.43 13.14
C MET A 151 -6.65 7.06 13.01
N ALA A 152 -5.89 5.97 13.06
CA ALA A 152 -6.40 4.62 12.91
C ALA A 152 -7.02 4.09 14.21
N GLU A 153 -6.35 4.32 15.35
CA GLU A 153 -6.85 3.94 16.68
C GLU A 153 -8.17 4.65 17.01
N GLU A 154 -8.29 5.95 16.68
CA GLU A 154 -9.55 6.72 16.80
C GLU A 154 -10.73 6.08 16.04
N ARG A 155 -10.44 5.28 15.00
CA ARG A 155 -11.43 4.58 14.18
C ARG A 155 -11.56 3.09 14.54
N GLY A 156 -10.93 2.66 15.62
CA GLY A 156 -11.01 1.27 16.12
C GLY A 156 -10.17 0.26 15.35
N TYR A 157 -9.12 0.70 14.66
CA TYR A 157 -8.17 -0.21 14.00
C TYR A 157 -7.09 -0.66 14.96
N ASP A 158 -6.76 -1.95 14.92
CA ASP A 158 -5.50 -2.43 15.50
C ASP A 158 -4.34 -2.01 14.58
N VAL A 159 -3.28 -1.41 15.11
CA VAL A 159 -2.17 -0.87 14.29
C VAL A 159 -0.90 -1.68 14.51
N TYR A 160 -0.26 -2.08 13.40
CA TYR A 160 1.00 -2.83 13.39
C TYR A 160 2.04 -2.11 12.53
N ILE A 161 3.13 -1.68 13.14
CA ILE A 161 4.27 -1.10 12.41
C ILE A 161 5.27 -2.23 12.14
N VAL A 162 5.31 -2.75 10.92
CA VAL A 162 6.05 -3.98 10.62
C VAL A 162 7.43 -3.72 10.00
N PRO A 163 8.45 -4.52 10.36
CA PRO A 163 9.77 -4.42 9.74
C PRO A 163 9.76 -4.87 8.26
N GLY A 164 8.85 -5.78 7.89
CA GLY A 164 8.67 -6.22 6.52
C GLY A 164 7.42 -7.08 6.33
N GLY A 165 7.08 -7.37 5.07
CA GLY A 165 5.87 -8.11 4.72
C GLY A 165 5.82 -9.55 5.23
N SER A 166 6.97 -10.16 5.56
CA SER A 166 7.04 -11.52 6.12
C SER A 166 6.34 -11.67 7.48
N CYS A 167 6.13 -10.57 8.20
CA CYS A 167 5.44 -10.55 9.49
C CYS A 167 3.91 -10.65 9.34
N ILE A 168 3.37 -10.27 8.17
CA ILE A 168 1.93 -10.10 7.95
C ILE A 168 1.12 -11.40 8.17
N PRO A 169 1.51 -12.58 7.61
CA PRO A 169 0.72 -13.80 7.77
C PRO A 169 0.44 -14.16 9.24
N LYS A 170 1.46 -14.12 10.10
CA LYS A 170 1.34 -14.40 11.54
C LYS A 170 0.40 -13.43 12.26
N ILE A 171 0.42 -12.15 11.86
CA ILE A 171 -0.44 -11.13 12.49
C ILE A 171 -1.90 -11.35 12.10
N ILE A 172 -2.16 -11.75 10.85
CA ILE A 172 -3.53 -11.94 10.34
C ILE A 172 -4.22 -13.16 10.96
N GLU A 173 -3.47 -14.18 11.36
CA GLU A 173 -4.00 -15.34 12.11
C GLU A 173 -4.69 -14.94 13.43
N ARG A 174 -4.48 -13.71 13.92
CA ARG A 174 -5.18 -13.16 15.10
C ARG A 174 -6.67 -12.89 14.85
N GLY A 175 -7.17 -13.03 13.61
CA GLY A 175 -8.59 -12.94 13.27
C GLY A 175 -9.07 -11.54 12.91
N TYR A 176 -8.68 -11.06 11.73
CA TYR A 176 -9.16 -9.79 11.15
C TYR A 176 -10.14 -10.02 10.00
N ASP A 177 -11.15 -9.17 9.92
CA ASP A 177 -12.14 -9.18 8.84
C ASP A 177 -11.66 -8.41 7.62
N ALA A 178 -10.81 -7.39 7.82
CA ALA A 178 -10.23 -6.60 6.74
C ALA A 178 -8.96 -5.86 7.17
N VAL A 179 -8.14 -5.44 6.20
CA VAL A 179 -6.84 -4.80 6.47
C VAL A 179 -6.56 -3.60 5.57
N VAL A 180 -5.88 -2.60 6.10
CA VAL A 180 -5.26 -1.53 5.33
C VAL A 180 -3.75 -1.73 5.34
N GLY A 181 -3.12 -1.77 4.18
CA GLY A 181 -1.67 -1.85 4.04
C GLY A 181 -1.10 -0.55 3.50
N VAL A 182 -0.03 -0.05 4.11
CA VAL A 182 0.77 1.07 3.60
C VAL A 182 2.15 0.53 3.24
N ALA A 183 2.49 0.46 1.96
CA ALA A 183 3.76 -0.09 1.49
C ALA A 183 4.03 0.31 0.02
N CYS A 184 5.17 -0.10 -0.54
CA CYS A 184 5.41 0.11 -1.96
C CYS A 184 4.40 -0.70 -2.79
N GLY A 185 4.07 -0.24 -3.99
CA GLY A 185 3.01 -0.85 -4.81
C GLY A 185 3.22 -2.35 -4.99
N MET A 186 4.46 -2.76 -5.28
CA MET A 186 4.81 -4.17 -5.39
C MET A 186 4.62 -4.98 -4.10
N GLU A 187 4.98 -4.47 -2.92
CA GLU A 187 4.74 -5.16 -1.65
C GLU A 187 3.24 -5.29 -1.36
N LEU A 188 2.44 -4.27 -1.69
CA LEU A 188 0.99 -4.33 -1.57
C LEU A 188 0.39 -5.38 -2.51
N LYS A 189 0.90 -5.50 -3.74
CA LYS A 189 0.49 -6.54 -4.69
C LYS A 189 0.85 -7.93 -4.21
N LEU A 190 2.06 -8.11 -3.70
CA LEU A 190 2.48 -9.37 -3.10
C LEU A 190 1.57 -9.73 -1.92
N ALA A 191 1.32 -8.78 -1.00
CA ALA A 191 0.41 -8.98 0.11
C ALA A 191 -0.98 -9.44 -0.37
N SER A 192 -1.55 -8.73 -1.34
CA SER A 192 -2.87 -9.05 -1.89
C SER A 192 -2.98 -10.46 -2.48
N SER A 193 -1.87 -11.05 -2.95
CA SER A 193 -1.86 -12.38 -3.55
C SER A 193 -2.13 -13.52 -2.55
N PHE A 194 -1.80 -13.31 -1.27
CA PHE A 194 -2.00 -14.31 -0.21
C PHE A 194 -3.09 -13.94 0.80
N LEU A 195 -3.54 -12.67 0.80
CA LEU A 195 -4.65 -12.23 1.64
C LEU A 195 -5.98 -12.81 1.16
N LYS A 196 -6.75 -13.38 2.09
CA LYS A 196 -8.09 -13.93 1.85
C LYS A 196 -9.22 -13.06 2.40
N ILE A 197 -8.88 -11.86 2.88
CA ILE A 197 -9.78 -10.90 3.50
C ILE A 197 -9.75 -9.59 2.69
N PRO A 198 -10.84 -8.81 2.68
CA PRO A 198 -10.85 -7.49 2.07
C PRO A 198 -9.66 -6.63 2.49
N ALA A 199 -9.02 -5.99 1.51
CA ALA A 199 -7.86 -5.15 1.75
C ALA A 199 -8.01 -3.79 1.06
N GLN A 200 -7.44 -2.75 1.67
CA GLN A 200 -7.17 -1.46 1.03
C GLN A 200 -5.66 -1.25 1.02
N GLY A 201 -5.12 -0.70 -0.06
CA GLY A 201 -3.70 -0.38 -0.18
C GLY A 201 -3.48 1.12 -0.32
N ILE A 202 -2.53 1.66 0.45
CA ILE A 202 -2.02 3.02 0.29
C ILE A 202 -0.58 2.93 -0.22
N PRO A 203 -0.34 3.22 -1.51
CA PRO A 203 1.01 3.26 -2.04
C PRO A 203 1.85 4.35 -1.35
N LEU A 204 3.13 4.06 -1.15
CA LEU A 204 4.11 5.06 -0.76
C LEU A 204 4.26 6.14 -1.84
N ILE A 205 4.50 7.38 -1.43
CA ILE A 205 4.93 8.47 -2.31
C ILE A 205 6.45 8.62 -2.32
N LYS A 206 7.15 8.04 -1.34
CA LYS A 206 8.61 7.96 -1.30
C LYS A 206 9.03 6.66 -0.63
N ASN A 207 9.87 5.86 -1.28
CA ASN A 207 10.45 4.65 -0.66
C ASN A 207 11.88 4.88 -0.15
N GLY A 208 12.41 3.89 0.56
CA GLY A 208 13.74 3.88 1.15
C GLY A 208 13.80 3.09 2.46
N CYS A 209 15.01 2.85 2.97
CA CYS A 209 15.21 2.21 4.29
C CYS A 209 15.00 3.18 5.47
N SER A 210 14.77 4.45 5.18
CA SER A 210 14.40 5.51 6.12
C SER A 210 13.76 6.66 5.34
N HIS A 211 13.13 7.61 6.04
CA HIS A 211 12.46 8.76 5.42
C HIS A 211 11.40 8.37 4.37
N THR A 212 10.82 7.18 4.50
CA THR A 212 9.73 6.68 3.67
C THR A 212 8.46 7.49 3.93
N LYS A 213 7.77 7.92 2.87
CA LYS A 213 6.56 8.76 2.99
C LYS A 213 5.36 8.14 2.30
N PHE A 214 4.20 8.39 2.87
CA PHE A 214 2.88 8.12 2.32
C PHE A 214 1.97 9.34 2.56
N ASP A 215 0.87 9.39 1.82
CA ASP A 215 -0.12 10.47 1.94
C ASP A 215 -1.11 10.17 3.09
N LEU A 216 -1.12 11.02 4.12
CA LEU A 216 -2.04 10.93 5.25
C LEU A 216 -3.51 11.13 4.85
N GLU A 217 -3.78 11.99 3.87
CA GLU A 217 -5.14 12.19 3.36
C GLU A 217 -5.63 10.97 2.58
N ALA A 218 -4.74 10.30 1.84
CA ALA A 218 -5.07 9.02 1.21
C ALA A 218 -5.38 7.95 2.27
N LEU A 219 -4.55 7.84 3.31
CA LEU A 219 -4.80 6.94 4.44
C LEU A 219 -6.14 7.25 5.11
N ARG A 220 -6.40 8.52 5.44
CA ARG A 220 -7.66 8.97 6.05
C ARG A 220 -8.90 8.58 5.25
N ARG A 221 -8.82 8.62 3.91
CA ARG A 221 -9.91 8.19 3.02
C ARG A 221 -10.12 6.68 3.00
N ALA A 222 -9.09 5.88 3.27
CA ALA A 222 -9.17 4.42 3.31
C ALA A 222 -9.62 3.88 4.67
N LEU A 223 -9.42 4.64 5.75
CA LEU A 223 -9.92 4.31 7.08
C LEU A 223 -11.41 4.67 7.21
N ILE A 224 -12.28 3.79 6.70
CA ILE A 224 -13.75 3.94 6.61
C ILE A 224 -14.54 3.00 7.51
#